data_AF-A0A1I3W0K8-F1
#
_entry.id   AF-A0A1I3W0K8-F1
#
_cell.length_a   1.000
_cell.length_b   1.000
_cell.length_c   1.000
_cell.angle_alpha   90.00
_cell.angle_beta   90.00
_cell.angle_gamma   90.00
#
_symmetry.space_group_name_H-M   'P 1'
#
loop_
_entity.id
_entity.type
_entity.pdbx_description
1 polymer ?
#
loop_
_entity_poly.entity_id
_entity_poly.type
_entity_poly.pdbx_seq_one_letter_code
_entity_poly.pdbx_strand_id
1 'polypeptide(L)'
;MSDGHRRAQAAIQAILRLTNLLMAGKRVAVIGDEPELAARLRAMGAQTLLADPAAALRGHRVLAEDEAVALADLVVGATEAHLPFLRDGAILIPAAPPARPSGTGEPHETDGEPPTGPPARPSGTDGEPPAGPSGTGGGPSGTGGVFAGLPGVRVRDGITGYRLGPGREVFVLDMSC
;
A
#
# COMPACT_ATOMS: atom_id res chain seq x y z
N MET A 1 -12.21 -18.47 12.18
CA MET A 1 -11.95 -17.00 12.14
C MET A 1 -12.24 -16.53 10.73
N SER A 2 -13.08 -15.51 10.55
CA SER A 2 -13.36 -14.98 9.21
C SER A 2 -12.13 -14.26 8.65
N ASP A 3 -11.99 -14.22 7.32
CA ASP A 3 -10.88 -13.54 6.65
C ASP A 3 -10.82 -12.04 6.99
N GLY A 4 -11.98 -11.41 7.23
CA GLY A 4 -12.07 -10.01 7.68
C GLY A 4 -11.36 -9.75 9.00
N HIS A 5 -11.43 -10.67 9.98
CA HIS A 5 -10.71 -10.52 11.25
C HIS A 5 -9.19 -10.54 11.07
N ARG A 6 -8.70 -11.44 10.20
CA ARG A 6 -7.27 -11.56 9.91
C ARG A 6 -6.76 -10.32 9.18
N ARG A 7 -7.49 -9.86 8.16
CA ARG A 7 -7.16 -8.63 7.42
C ARG A 7 -7.15 -7.41 8.32
N ALA A 8 -8.17 -7.23 9.16
CA ALA A 8 -8.24 -6.11 10.10
C ALA A 8 -7.06 -6.11 11.09
N GLN A 9 -6.70 -7.28 11.64
CA GLN A 9 -5.55 -7.40 12.54
C GLN A 9 -4.24 -7.05 11.84
N ALA A 10 -4.00 -7.60 10.65
CA ALA A 10 -2.80 -7.34 9.87
C ALA A 10 -2.70 -5.85 9.50
N ALA A 11 -3.81 -5.24 9.10
CA ALA A 11 -3.87 -3.83 8.77
C ALA A 11 -3.49 -2.95 9.97
N ILE A 12 -4.11 -3.18 11.13
CA ILE A 12 -3.80 -2.42 12.36
C ILE A 12 -2.34 -2.59 12.76
N GLN A 13 -1.81 -3.82 12.72
CA GLN A 13 -0.41 -4.08 13.06
C GLN A 13 0.54 -3.34 12.12
N ALA A 14 0.28 -3.37 10.80
CA ALA A 14 1.09 -2.66 9.84
C ALA A 14 1.03 -1.14 10.05
N ILE A 15 -0.16 -0.58 10.31
CA ILE A 15 -0.31 0.85 10.61
C ILE A 15 0.50 1.23 11.84
N LEU A 16 0.35 0.52 12.94
CA LEU A 16 1.05 0.84 14.19
C LEU A 16 2.56 0.69 14.04
N ARG A 17 3.03 -0.40 13.40
CA ARG A 17 4.45 -0.64 13.13
C ARG A 17 5.06 0.45 12.25
N LEU A 18 4.36 0.83 11.19
CA LEU A 18 4.86 1.81 10.24
C LEU A 18 4.76 3.21 10.80
N THR A 19 3.73 3.57 11.56
CA THR A 19 3.46 4.99 11.90
C THR A 19 3.77 5.38 13.33
N ASN A 20 3.79 4.43 14.28
CA ASN A 20 3.74 4.70 15.72
C ASN A 20 2.60 5.67 16.11
N LEU A 21 1.52 5.71 15.33
CA LEU A 21 0.44 6.67 15.50
C LEU A 21 -0.47 6.29 16.67
N LEU A 22 -0.74 7.26 17.55
CA LEU A 22 -1.78 7.14 18.57
C LEU A 22 -3.16 7.21 17.88
N MET A 23 -3.93 6.12 17.96
CA MET A 23 -5.27 6.02 17.34
C MET A 23 -6.34 6.78 18.11
N ALA A 24 -6.19 6.94 19.42
CA ALA A 24 -7.18 7.58 20.26
C ALA A 24 -7.42 9.03 19.82
N GLY A 25 -8.69 9.39 19.57
CA GLY A 25 -9.11 10.71 19.13
C GLY A 25 -8.86 11.02 17.65
N LYS A 26 -8.21 10.13 16.89
CA LYS A 26 -7.97 10.34 15.46
C LYS A 26 -9.23 10.08 14.64
N ARG A 27 -9.46 10.91 13.63
CA ARG A 27 -10.55 10.70 12.66
C ARG A 27 -10.07 9.72 11.61
N VAL A 28 -10.72 8.57 11.49
CA VAL A 28 -10.30 7.51 10.56
C VAL A 28 -11.43 7.25 9.58
N ALA A 29 -11.21 7.54 8.31
CA ALA A 29 -12.13 7.17 7.24
C ALA A 29 -11.81 5.74 6.77
N VAL A 30 -12.84 4.90 6.73
CA VAL A 30 -12.73 3.54 6.18
C VAL A 30 -13.62 3.47 4.95
N ILE A 31 -12.98 3.32 3.79
CA ILE A 31 -13.64 3.22 2.49
C ILE A 31 -13.79 1.76 2.10
N GLY A 32 -14.98 1.39 1.63
CA GLY A 32 -15.35 0.01 1.34
C GLY A 32 -15.94 -0.74 2.55
N ASP A 33 -16.22 -2.02 2.35
CA ASP A 33 -16.86 -2.89 3.34
C ASP A 33 -15.83 -3.59 4.24
N GLU A 34 -15.33 -2.85 5.23
CA GLU A 34 -14.35 -3.36 6.22
C GLU A 34 -14.86 -3.16 7.67
N PRO A 35 -15.99 -3.80 8.05
CA PRO A 35 -16.65 -3.55 9.32
C PRO A 35 -15.83 -4.02 10.53
N GLU A 36 -15.10 -5.13 10.42
CA GLU A 36 -14.22 -5.60 11.50
C GLU A 36 -13.06 -4.64 11.77
N LEU A 37 -12.50 -4.04 10.72
CA LEU A 37 -11.43 -3.05 10.84
C LEU A 37 -11.97 -1.79 11.52
N ALA A 38 -13.11 -1.26 11.04
CA ALA A 38 -13.75 -0.10 11.63
C ALA A 38 -14.10 -0.32 13.11
N ALA A 39 -14.64 -1.49 13.46
CA ALA A 39 -14.97 -1.82 14.85
C ALA A 39 -13.73 -1.81 15.76
N ARG A 40 -12.61 -2.37 15.29
CA ARG A 40 -11.35 -2.43 16.05
C ARG A 40 -10.69 -1.06 16.20
N LEU A 41 -10.65 -0.26 15.14
CA LEU A 41 -10.16 1.12 15.19
C LEU A 41 -10.95 1.94 16.21
N ARG A 42 -12.28 1.78 16.22
CA ARG A 42 -13.15 2.41 17.23
C ARG A 42 -12.83 1.93 18.64
N ALA A 43 -12.61 0.63 18.84
CA ALA A 43 -12.22 0.06 20.13
C ALA A 43 -10.87 0.62 20.64
N MET A 44 -10.00 1.08 19.74
CA MET A 44 -8.76 1.80 20.07
C MET A 44 -8.96 3.31 20.32
N GLY A 45 -10.21 3.78 20.36
CA GLY A 45 -10.56 5.18 20.61
C GLY A 45 -10.56 6.08 19.38
N ALA A 46 -10.48 5.52 18.17
CA ALA A 46 -10.59 6.31 16.94
C ALA A 46 -12.04 6.76 16.67
N GLN A 47 -12.19 7.94 16.09
CA GLN A 47 -13.44 8.45 15.54
C GLN A 47 -13.61 7.95 14.11
N THR A 48 -14.35 6.86 13.94
CA THR A 48 -14.52 6.18 12.65
C THR A 48 -15.60 6.85 11.80
N LEU A 49 -15.23 7.19 10.56
CA LEU A 49 -16.06 7.82 9.54
C LEU A 49 -16.28 6.81 8.41
N LEU A 50 -17.53 6.49 8.09
CA LEU A 50 -17.89 5.52 7.05
C LEU A 50 -18.95 6.11 6.11
N ALA A 51 -18.97 5.65 4.86
CA ALA A 51 -20.01 6.00 3.89
C ALA A 51 -21.24 5.08 3.96
N ASP A 52 -21.08 3.85 4.46
CA ASP A 52 -22.16 2.87 4.58
C ASP A 52 -23.21 3.32 5.64
N PRO A 53 -24.49 3.54 5.27
CA PRO A 53 -25.52 3.90 6.23
C PRO A 53 -25.77 2.83 7.30
N ALA A 54 -25.54 1.55 7.01
CA ALA A 54 -25.68 0.48 8.01
C ALA A 54 -24.64 0.59 9.14
N ALA A 55 -23.53 1.31 8.93
CA ALA A 55 -22.52 1.56 9.95
C ALA A 55 -23.04 2.43 11.11
N ALA A 56 -24.08 3.24 10.89
CA ALA A 56 -24.71 4.03 11.95
C ALA A 56 -25.26 3.14 13.08
N LEU A 57 -25.82 1.97 12.74
CA LEU A 57 -26.35 1.00 13.71
C LEU A 57 -25.25 0.40 14.60
N ARG A 58 -24.00 0.42 14.13
CA ARG A 58 -22.81 -0.01 14.87
C ARG A 58 -22.15 1.16 15.62
N GLY A 59 -22.80 2.33 15.63
CA GLY A 59 -22.38 3.54 16.33
C GLY A 59 -21.36 4.40 15.57
N HIS A 60 -20.96 4.03 14.36
CA HIS A 60 -20.02 4.82 13.56
C HIS A 60 -20.65 6.11 13.06
N ARG A 61 -19.82 7.12 12.79
CA ARG A 61 -20.31 8.35 12.16
C ARG A 61 -20.40 8.10 10.65
N VAL A 62 -21.59 8.31 10.10
CA VAL A 62 -21.83 8.17 8.66
C VAL A 62 -21.77 9.54 8.00
N LEU A 63 -20.98 9.67 6.95
CA LEU A 63 -20.81 10.87 6.14
C LEU A 63 -20.75 10.49 4.66
N ALA A 64 -20.90 11.45 3.76
CA ALA A 64 -20.52 11.23 2.36
C ALA A 64 -19.01 10.90 2.28
N GLU A 65 -18.62 10.07 1.31
CA GLU A 65 -17.24 9.59 1.17
C GLU A 65 -16.23 10.76 1.10
N ASP A 66 -16.49 11.73 0.22
CA ASP A 66 -15.63 12.92 0.05
C ASP A 66 -15.49 13.73 1.35
N GLU A 67 -16.58 13.85 2.12
CA GLU A 67 -16.58 14.55 3.41
C GLU A 67 -15.79 13.77 4.46
N ALA A 68 -15.96 12.45 4.52
CA ALA A 68 -15.21 11.58 5.42
C ALA A 68 -13.70 11.67 5.14
N VAL A 69 -13.30 11.60 3.87
CA VAL A 69 -11.91 11.72 3.42
C VAL A 69 -11.34 13.09 3.79
N ALA A 70 -12.10 14.17 3.57
CA ALA A 70 -11.64 15.54 3.86
C ALA A 70 -11.38 15.80 5.35
N LEU A 71 -12.10 15.11 6.24
CA LEU A 71 -11.96 15.27 7.68
C LEU A 71 -10.92 14.33 8.30
N ALA A 72 -10.58 13.21 7.65
CA ALA A 72 -9.81 12.14 8.25
C ALA A 72 -8.31 12.46 8.47
N ASP A 73 -7.79 12.00 9.61
CA ASP A 73 -6.34 11.87 9.89
C ASP A 73 -5.70 10.71 9.14
N LEU A 74 -6.48 9.64 8.98
CA LEU A 74 -6.07 8.39 8.38
C LEU A 74 -7.21 7.90 7.47
N VAL A 75 -6.90 7.56 6.23
CA VAL A 75 -7.86 6.99 5.28
C VAL A 75 -7.41 5.59 4.92
N VAL A 76 -8.29 4.61 5.07
CA VAL A 76 -8.07 3.21 4.67
C VAL A 76 -8.94 2.87 3.48
N GLY A 77 -8.38 2.17 2.49
CA GLY A 77 -9.10 1.84 1.26
C GLY A 77 -9.12 2.98 0.25
N ALA A 78 -8.20 3.93 0.37
CA ALA A 78 -8.17 5.09 -0.50
C ALA A 78 -7.74 4.74 -1.94
N THR A 79 -8.24 5.49 -2.91
CA THR A 79 -7.82 5.45 -4.32
C THR A 79 -7.17 6.79 -4.70
N GLU A 80 -6.62 6.90 -5.92
CA GLU A 80 -5.99 8.15 -6.37
C GLU A 80 -6.98 9.31 -6.43
N ALA A 81 -8.25 9.02 -6.69
CA ALA A 81 -9.33 9.99 -6.75
C ALA A 81 -9.52 10.74 -5.41
N HIS A 82 -9.09 10.14 -4.30
CA HIS A 82 -9.24 10.73 -2.97
C HIS A 82 -8.15 11.75 -2.63
N LEU A 83 -7.03 11.75 -3.36
CA LEU A 83 -5.87 12.59 -3.04
C LEU A 83 -6.20 14.09 -2.91
N PRO A 84 -6.99 14.71 -3.80
CA PRO A 84 -7.28 16.15 -3.73
C PRO A 84 -8.03 16.56 -2.45
N PHE A 85 -8.85 15.66 -1.91
CA PHE A 85 -9.71 15.93 -0.76
C PHE A 85 -8.99 15.80 0.58
N LEU A 86 -7.85 15.11 0.60
CA LEU A 86 -7.10 14.89 1.83
C LEU A 86 -6.61 16.18 2.45
N ARG A 87 -6.71 16.26 3.76
CA ARG A 87 -6.04 17.29 4.54
C ARG A 87 -4.52 17.13 4.50
N ASP A 88 -3.84 18.22 4.81
CA ASP A 88 -2.39 18.21 4.99
C ASP A 88 -1.97 17.26 6.13
N GLY A 89 -0.87 16.54 5.92
CA GLY A 89 -0.33 15.52 6.81
C GLY A 89 -1.21 14.28 6.95
N ALA A 90 -2.23 14.09 6.10
CA ALA A 90 -3.06 12.88 6.13
C ALA A 90 -2.24 11.64 5.78
N ILE A 91 -2.61 10.52 6.41
CA ILE A 91 -2.04 9.22 6.13
C ILE A 91 -3.05 8.40 5.33
N LEU A 92 -2.57 7.72 4.29
CA LEU A 92 -3.35 6.90 3.39
C LEU A 92 -2.85 5.48 3.40
N ILE A 93 -3.80 4.56 3.39
CA ILE A 93 -3.58 3.16 3.11
C ILE A 93 -4.39 2.87 1.85
N PRO A 94 -3.71 2.55 0.73
CA PRO A 94 -4.41 2.25 -0.50
C PRO A 94 -5.36 1.07 -0.34
N ALA A 95 -6.44 1.07 -1.12
CA ALA A 95 -7.19 -0.16 -1.33
C ALA A 95 -6.24 -1.25 -1.86
N ALA A 96 -6.43 -2.49 -1.40
CA ALA A 96 -5.74 -3.61 -2.01
C ALA A 96 -6.06 -3.60 -3.53
N PRO A 97 -5.07 -3.73 -4.42
CA PRO A 97 -5.34 -3.78 -5.85
C PRO A 97 -6.36 -4.91 -6.10
N PRO A 98 -7.32 -4.71 -7.02
CA PRO A 98 -8.23 -5.79 -7.37
C PRO A 98 -7.40 -7.00 -7.77
N ALA A 99 -7.71 -8.15 -7.18
CA ALA A 99 -7.08 -9.41 -7.57
C ALA A 99 -7.20 -9.50 -9.10
N ARG A 100 -6.06 -9.49 -9.80
CA ARG A 100 -6.07 -9.69 -11.25
C ARG A 100 -6.83 -10.99 -11.48
N PRO A 101 -7.80 -11.05 -12.41
CA PRO A 101 -8.41 -12.31 -12.76
C PRO A 101 -7.26 -13.24 -13.14
N SER A 102 -7.07 -14.30 -12.35
CA SER A 102 -6.15 -15.38 -12.68
C SER A 102 -6.69 -15.95 -13.99
N GLY A 103 -6.12 -15.51 -15.10
CA GLY A 103 -6.43 -16.01 -16.41
C GLY A 103 -6.12 -17.49 -16.43
N THR A 104 -7.19 -18.29 -16.38
CA THR A 104 -7.21 -19.69 -16.72
C THR A 104 -6.72 -19.83 -18.17
N GLY A 105 -5.63 -20.57 -18.36
CA GLY A 105 -5.08 -20.83 -19.68
C GLY A 105 -3.62 -21.27 -19.63
N GLU A 106 -3.34 -22.36 -18.92
CA GLU A 106 -2.13 -23.14 -19.17
C GLU A 106 -2.19 -23.65 -20.63
N PRO A 107 -1.17 -23.42 -21.47
CA PRO A 107 -0.97 -24.27 -22.64
C PRO A 107 -0.44 -25.61 -22.13
N HIS A 108 -1.30 -26.62 -22.24
CA HIS A 108 -1.01 -28.02 -22.00
C HIS A 108 0.26 -28.45 -22.76
N GLU A 109 1.14 -29.17 -22.04
CA GLU A 109 2.31 -29.86 -22.56
C GLU A 109 2.02 -30.71 -23.80
N THR A 110 2.99 -30.76 -24.72
CA THR A 110 3.18 -31.94 -25.56
C THR A 110 4.58 -32.49 -25.29
N ASP A 111 4.59 -33.69 -24.71
CA ASP A 111 5.73 -34.55 -24.43
C ASP A 111 6.64 -34.79 -25.65
N GLY A 112 7.95 -34.88 -25.39
CA GLY A 112 8.98 -35.26 -26.34
C GLY A 112 10.35 -35.46 -25.68
N GLU A 113 10.59 -36.71 -25.26
CA GLU A 113 11.71 -37.39 -24.59
C GLU A 113 13.17 -37.15 -25.15
N PRO A 114 14.24 -37.82 -24.63
CA PRO A 114 15.29 -37.36 -23.70
C PRO A 114 16.69 -37.12 -24.37
N PRO A 115 17.75 -36.71 -23.64
CA PRO A 115 18.97 -36.15 -24.23
C PRO A 115 20.02 -37.21 -24.63
N THR A 116 20.65 -37.02 -25.80
CA THR A 116 21.85 -37.75 -26.25
C THR A 116 22.91 -36.79 -26.79
N GLY A 117 24.07 -36.68 -26.12
CA GLY A 117 25.28 -36.12 -26.74
C GLY A 117 26.28 -35.44 -25.79
N PRO A 118 27.61 -35.62 -25.98
CA PRO A 118 28.66 -35.49 -24.94
C PRO A 118 29.31 -34.08 -24.83
N PRO A 119 30.20 -33.83 -23.84
CA PRO A 119 30.62 -32.49 -23.47
C PRO A 119 31.79 -31.98 -24.31
N ALA A 120 31.76 -30.70 -24.66
CA ALA A 120 32.89 -29.99 -25.27
C ALA A 120 33.32 -28.81 -24.37
N ARG A 121 34.49 -28.95 -23.73
CA ARG A 121 35.39 -27.85 -23.35
C ARG A 121 36.33 -27.59 -24.54
N PRO A 122 36.79 -26.34 -24.79
CA PRO A 122 38.00 -25.81 -24.13
C PRO A 122 37.94 -24.28 -23.85
N SER A 123 38.41 -23.81 -22.69
CA SER A 123 39.73 -23.19 -22.44
C SER A 123 39.91 -21.73 -22.89
N GLY A 124 40.37 -20.91 -21.94
CA GLY A 124 40.98 -19.57 -22.11
C GLY A 124 40.17 -18.49 -21.39
N THR A 125 40.72 -17.53 -20.65
CA THR A 125 42.08 -17.24 -20.18
C THR A 125 41.95 -16.12 -19.14
N ASP A 126 42.98 -15.97 -18.32
CA ASP A 126 43.20 -15.02 -17.23
C ASP A 126 42.75 -13.56 -17.44
N GLY A 127 42.36 -12.91 -16.32
CA GLY A 127 42.24 -11.45 -16.21
C GLY A 127 41.64 -10.97 -14.88
N GLU A 128 42.50 -10.76 -13.86
CA GLU A 128 42.16 -10.01 -12.63
C GLU A 128 42.09 -8.47 -12.88
N PRO A 129 41.46 -7.70 -11.96
CA PRO A 129 40.87 -6.38 -12.19
C PRO A 129 41.88 -5.22 -11.96
N PRO A 130 41.48 -3.95 -12.17
CA PRO A 130 41.01 -3.16 -11.02
C PRO A 130 40.05 -1.98 -11.34
N ALA A 131 39.59 -1.35 -10.26
CA ALA A 131 39.31 0.09 -10.08
C ALA A 131 37.85 0.53 -9.88
N GLY A 132 37.55 0.88 -8.62
CA GLY A 132 37.07 2.23 -8.28
C GLY A 132 35.56 2.42 -8.13
N PRO A 133 35.07 2.91 -6.96
CA PRO A 133 33.69 3.30 -6.78
C PRO A 133 33.44 4.70 -7.35
N SER A 134 32.89 4.77 -8.56
CA SER A 134 32.37 6.03 -9.11
C SER A 134 30.97 6.32 -8.59
N GLY A 135 30.91 7.20 -7.60
CA GLY A 135 30.12 8.42 -7.58
C GLY A 135 28.68 8.40 -8.10
N THR A 136 27.77 8.71 -7.16
CA THR A 136 26.72 9.73 -7.30
C THR A 136 25.86 9.69 -8.56
N GLY A 137 24.72 9.04 -8.42
CA GLY A 137 23.58 9.16 -9.33
C GLY A 137 22.34 8.61 -8.67
N GLY A 138 22.02 9.08 -7.46
CA GLY A 138 20.69 8.90 -6.86
C GLY A 138 19.68 9.67 -7.67
N GLY A 139 19.39 9.20 -8.89
CA GLY A 139 18.22 9.64 -9.63
C GLY A 139 16.99 9.39 -8.75
N PRO A 140 15.90 10.15 -8.93
CA PRO A 140 14.63 9.81 -8.34
C PRO A 140 14.27 8.44 -8.88
N SER A 141 14.61 7.39 -8.13
CA SER A 141 14.18 6.04 -8.40
C SER A 141 12.68 6.12 -8.24
N GLY A 142 12.01 6.28 -9.38
CA GLY A 142 10.57 6.20 -9.50
C GLY A 142 10.21 4.78 -9.11
N THR A 143 10.19 4.53 -7.80
CA THR A 143 9.48 3.40 -7.23
C THR A 143 8.06 3.61 -7.69
N GLY A 144 7.60 2.75 -8.60
CA GLY A 144 6.22 2.62 -9.03
C GLY A 144 5.35 2.28 -7.83
N GLY A 145 5.16 3.27 -6.97
CA GLY A 145 4.18 3.24 -5.92
C GLY A 145 2.79 3.23 -6.54
N VAL A 146 1.81 2.85 -5.72
CA VAL A 146 0.40 2.73 -6.09
C VAL A 146 -0.16 3.97 -6.82
N PHE A 147 0.53 5.12 -6.71
CA PHE A 147 0.23 6.36 -7.41
C PHE A 147 1.23 6.66 -8.54
N ALA A 148 1.08 5.96 -9.66
CA ALA A 148 1.96 6.02 -10.83
C ALA A 148 1.78 7.33 -11.62
N GLY A 149 2.22 8.45 -11.05
CA GLY A 149 2.14 9.75 -11.71
C GLY A 149 2.53 10.94 -10.84
N LEU A 150 2.61 10.76 -9.52
CA LEU A 150 3.02 11.83 -8.60
C LEU A 150 4.47 11.64 -8.17
N PRO A 151 5.28 12.74 -8.12
CA PRO A 151 6.63 12.68 -7.59
C PRO A 151 6.56 12.42 -6.07
N GLY A 152 6.67 11.13 -5.70
CA GLY A 152 6.74 10.69 -4.33
C GLY A 152 8.17 10.71 -3.80
N VAL A 153 8.36 11.10 -2.55
CA VAL A 153 9.62 11.00 -1.82
C VAL A 153 9.48 9.89 -0.78
N ARG A 154 10.34 8.88 -0.84
CA ARG A 154 10.38 7.84 0.18
C ARG A 154 10.84 8.45 1.51
N VAL A 155 9.98 8.39 2.52
CA VAL A 155 10.25 8.94 3.85
C VAL A 155 10.92 7.89 4.73
N ARG A 156 10.43 6.65 4.65
CA ARG A 156 10.96 5.47 5.34
C ARG A 156 10.46 4.21 4.65
N ASP A 157 10.91 3.05 5.12
CA ASP A 157 10.40 1.76 4.64
C ASP A 157 8.88 1.68 4.81
N GLY A 158 8.20 1.35 3.70
CA GLY A 158 6.75 1.28 3.63
C GLY A 158 6.00 2.62 3.67
N ILE A 159 6.68 3.79 3.67
CA ILE A 159 6.00 5.10 3.60
C ILE A 159 6.59 6.01 2.53
N THR A 160 5.71 6.46 1.63
CA THR A 160 6.00 7.44 0.58
C THR A 160 5.22 8.72 0.82
N GLY A 161 5.91 9.85 0.89
CA GLY A 161 5.31 11.18 0.97
C GLY A 161 5.04 11.74 -0.42
N TYR A 162 3.87 12.32 -0.64
CA TYR A 162 3.49 13.00 -1.88
C TYR A 162 3.16 14.45 -1.59
N ARG A 163 3.74 15.36 -2.38
CA ARG A 163 3.40 16.79 -2.32
C ARG A 163 2.29 17.09 -3.31
N LEU A 164 1.13 17.50 -2.80
CA LEU A 164 -0.06 17.81 -3.59
C LEU A 164 -0.17 19.30 -3.97
N GLY A 165 0.68 20.15 -3.38
CA GLY A 165 0.71 21.58 -3.63
C GLY A 165 1.62 22.32 -2.63
N PRO A 166 1.63 23.65 -2.65
CA PRO A 166 2.39 24.45 -1.69
C PRO A 166 1.94 24.16 -0.26
N GLY A 167 2.83 23.60 0.55
CA GLY A 167 2.55 23.29 1.96
C GLY A 167 1.50 22.19 2.17
N ARG A 168 1.22 21.35 1.17
CA ARG A 168 0.32 20.20 1.30
C ARG A 168 1.07 18.91 0.99
N GLU A 169 1.24 18.08 2.02
CA GLU A 169 1.89 16.79 1.94
C GLU A 169 0.99 15.69 2.51
N VAL A 170 1.01 14.52 1.87
CA VAL A 170 0.26 13.33 2.30
C VAL A 170 1.18 12.13 2.31
N PHE A 171 0.90 11.16 3.17
CA PHE A 171 1.76 9.98 3.37
C PHE A 171 1.00 8.73 2.99
N VAL A 172 1.56 7.94 2.08
CA VAL A 172 0.99 6.66 1.65
C VAL A 172 1.77 5.53 2.29
N LEU A 173 1.05 4.62 2.93
CA LEU A 173 1.60 3.37 3.47
C LEU A 173 1.51 2.29 2.41
N ASP A 174 2.66 1.75 2.03
CA ASP A 174 2.73 0.52 1.25
C ASP A 174 2.73 -0.67 2.22
N MET A 175 1.64 -1.44 2.18
CA MET A 175 1.40 -2.58 3.04
C MET A 175 2.02 -3.87 2.48
N SER A 176 2.69 -3.80 1.32
CA SER A 176 3.31 -4.94 0.63
C SER A 176 4.67 -5.36 1.22
N CYS A 177 5.06 -4.81 2.37
CA CYS A 177 6.38 -4.95 3.01
C CYS A 177 6.41 -5.98 4.17
#